data_AF-A0AA37PKA7-F1
#
_entry.id   AF-A0AA37PKA7-F1
#
_cell.length_a   1.000
_cell.length_b   1.000
_cell.length_c   1.000
_cell.angle_alpha   90.00
_cell.angle_beta   90.00
_cell.angle_gamma   90.00
#
_symmetry.space_group_name_H-M   'P 1'
#
loop_
_entity.id
_entity.type
_entity.pdbx_description
1 polymer ?
#
loop_
_entity_poly.entity_id
_entity_poly.type
_entity_poly.pdbx_seq_one_letter_code
_entity_poly.pdbx_strand_id
1 'polypeptide(L)'
;MRGTGIGRMQGVFVVFLGTFLIGLREGLEATLIVSIVAAFLKRNGQSTRPMFVGVGLAVLISIAVGVGLDLFSATLPQAQQEMMETVINAIAVVFVTSMIIWMNRNAMRLKGELEREAQQALNRGGALALVVMAFLAVLKEGFETSVFLLAAAETSHGNRWFAVLGGAVGIGVAIVLGIGLYFGGLKLNLGRFFRITGVFLVLIAAGLVLGALRTAHEAGWVTIGQRQMLDFSAWIPSQSVLGALLAGVFGIPTDPRLIEVLGWLLYAAPVLVAFLWPARLAVTPRTRCRLLAAASAALVVVAAVLAIAVPAGSSSPSVRARTVADRTGHTARVSLLTGSPGPALSVTPQGTATVRSIPLAPVGDQTVDGLPVQLWQGSEAAGADGAEAVTLDQLLSMTGGRLPVGLAVGRTPGPFRGQWSTTTVYTVLAQGDSVINAQATSNRTAILTGGGLTGAKTVSLGGLPTDWSTSGAEDRSTAAEIVASAQKHAERQLWNVWLPLVLACFALACAVGAIISMRGIARAEQERKTSDSESHRPGNVPVS
;
A
#
# COMPACT_ATOMS: atom_id res chain seq x y z
N MET A 1 -6.26 -22.98 -11.76
CA MET A 1 -5.76 -21.92 -12.65
C MET A 1 -6.87 -21.46 -13.61
N ARG A 2 -7.74 -20.53 -13.18
CA ARG A 2 -8.80 -19.90 -14.03
C ARG A 2 -9.41 -18.66 -13.32
N GLY A 3 -8.56 -17.78 -12.77
CA GLY A 3 -8.98 -16.64 -11.93
C GLY A 3 -8.53 -15.26 -12.42
N THR A 4 -7.85 -15.15 -13.56
CA THR A 4 -7.09 -13.94 -13.95
C THR A 4 -7.80 -12.97 -14.90
N GLY A 5 -9.04 -13.27 -15.33
CA GLY A 5 -9.75 -12.46 -16.33
C GLY A 5 -10.59 -11.31 -15.77
N ILE A 6 -11.27 -11.55 -14.64
CA ILE A 6 -12.35 -10.64 -14.18
C ILE A 6 -11.79 -9.47 -13.34
N GLY A 7 -10.76 -9.71 -12.52
CA GLY A 7 -10.07 -8.64 -11.79
C GLY A 7 -9.36 -7.62 -12.72
N ARG A 8 -8.89 -8.06 -13.89
CA ARG A 8 -8.29 -7.16 -14.90
C ARG A 8 -9.31 -6.26 -15.60
N MET A 9 -10.54 -6.74 -15.83
CA MET A 9 -11.62 -5.89 -16.39
C MET A 9 -12.12 -4.83 -15.39
N GLN A 10 -11.99 -5.10 -14.08
CA GLN A 10 -12.49 -4.23 -13.01
C GLN A 10 -11.63 -2.98 -12.82
N GLY A 11 -10.30 -3.10 -12.72
CA GLY A 11 -9.39 -1.94 -12.67
C GLY A 11 -9.46 -1.08 -13.94
N VAL A 12 -9.71 -1.71 -15.08
CA VAL A 12 -9.86 -1.07 -16.39
C VAL A 12 -11.03 -0.08 -16.43
N PHE A 13 -12.18 -0.42 -15.85
CA PHE A 13 -13.36 0.46 -15.86
C PHE A 13 -13.18 1.69 -14.95
N VAL A 14 -12.49 1.53 -13.81
CA VAL A 14 -12.19 2.65 -12.89
C VAL A 14 -11.31 3.68 -13.55
N VAL A 15 -10.22 3.17 -14.13
CA VAL A 15 -9.24 3.99 -14.83
C VAL A 15 -9.96 4.73 -15.96
N PHE A 16 -10.78 4.02 -16.74
CA PHE A 16 -11.58 4.64 -17.79
C PHE A 16 -12.52 5.72 -17.26
N LEU A 17 -13.27 5.46 -16.18
CA LEU A 17 -14.24 6.42 -15.64
C LEU A 17 -13.55 7.63 -14.99
N GLY A 18 -12.44 7.40 -14.29
CA GLY A 18 -11.61 8.45 -13.69
C GLY A 18 -11.00 9.34 -14.76
N THR A 19 -10.36 8.76 -15.77
CA THR A 19 -9.81 9.54 -16.88
C THR A 19 -10.90 10.18 -17.73
N PHE A 20 -12.07 9.56 -17.87
CA PHE A 20 -13.24 10.18 -18.49
C PHE A 20 -13.69 11.43 -17.75
N LEU A 21 -13.84 11.37 -16.42
CA LEU A 21 -14.26 12.54 -15.64
C LEU A 21 -13.20 13.64 -15.64
N ILE A 22 -11.91 13.29 -15.62
CA ILE A 22 -10.81 14.23 -15.77
C ILE A 22 -10.86 14.89 -17.16
N GLY A 23 -10.86 14.10 -18.23
CA GLY A 23 -10.91 14.60 -19.62
C GLY A 23 -12.17 15.42 -19.91
N LEU A 24 -13.31 15.04 -19.33
CA LEU A 24 -14.55 15.79 -19.40
C LEU A 24 -14.44 17.14 -18.68
N ARG A 25 -13.77 17.20 -17.53
CA ARG A 25 -13.59 18.44 -16.76
C ARG A 25 -12.65 19.39 -17.47
N GLU A 26 -11.40 18.98 -17.72
CA GLU A 26 -10.40 19.85 -18.34
C GLU A 26 -10.81 20.21 -19.78
N GLY A 27 -11.39 19.24 -20.50
CA GLY A 27 -11.96 19.47 -21.82
C GLY A 27 -13.10 20.48 -21.79
N LEU A 28 -13.96 20.48 -20.76
CA LEU A 28 -15.06 21.44 -20.66
C LEU A 28 -14.57 22.84 -20.34
N GLU A 29 -13.52 22.98 -19.52
CA GLU A 29 -12.87 24.28 -19.25
C GLU A 29 -12.24 24.84 -20.53
N ALA A 30 -11.45 24.03 -21.25
CA ALA A 30 -10.82 24.43 -22.51
C ALA A 30 -11.84 24.76 -23.60
N THR A 31 -12.85 23.91 -23.79
CA THR A 31 -13.89 24.11 -24.83
C THR A 31 -14.80 25.30 -24.51
N LEU A 32 -15.04 25.59 -23.23
CA LEU A 32 -15.79 26.77 -22.81
C LEU A 32 -15.02 28.06 -23.15
N ILE A 33 -13.72 28.12 -22.87
CA ILE A 33 -12.87 29.26 -23.25
C ILE A 33 -12.87 29.44 -24.77
N VAL A 34 -12.64 28.36 -25.53
CA VAL A 34 -12.65 28.39 -27.00
C VAL A 34 -14.01 28.84 -27.53
N SER A 35 -15.12 28.35 -26.97
CA SER A 35 -16.47 28.74 -27.40
C SER A 35 -16.78 30.22 -27.14
N ILE A 36 -16.33 30.76 -26.01
CA ILE A 36 -16.48 32.17 -25.67
C ILE A 36 -15.67 33.02 -26.65
N VAL A 37 -14.38 32.69 -26.84
CA VAL A 37 -13.51 33.40 -27.78
C VAL A 37 -14.05 33.33 -29.22
N ALA A 38 -14.52 32.16 -29.66
CA ALA A 38 -15.14 31.98 -30.96
C ALA A 38 -16.39 32.85 -31.14
N ALA A 39 -17.26 32.89 -30.12
CA ALA A 39 -18.46 33.72 -30.13
C ALA A 39 -18.12 35.22 -30.19
N PHE A 40 -17.09 35.65 -29.46
CA PHE A 40 -16.59 37.02 -29.49
C PHE A 40 -15.97 37.40 -30.84
N LEU A 41 -15.13 36.55 -31.43
CA LEU A 41 -14.55 36.79 -32.76
C LEU A 41 -15.64 36.89 -33.83
N LYS A 42 -16.62 35.98 -33.80
CA LYS A 42 -17.76 35.99 -34.72
C LYS A 42 -18.63 37.24 -34.55
N ARG A 43 -18.89 37.67 -33.32
CA ARG A 43 -19.68 38.89 -33.02
C ARG A 43 -19.00 40.17 -33.52
N ASN A 44 -17.66 40.19 -33.55
CA ASN A 44 -16.85 41.33 -34.00
C ASN A 44 -16.44 41.24 -35.48
N GLY A 45 -17.03 40.32 -36.27
CA GLY A 45 -16.74 40.17 -37.70
C GLY A 45 -15.34 39.64 -38.04
N GLN A 46 -14.60 39.12 -37.05
CA GLN A 46 -13.25 38.59 -37.22
C GLN A 46 -13.28 37.09 -37.57
N SER A 47 -12.31 36.64 -38.38
CA SER A 47 -12.18 35.23 -38.75
C SER A 47 -11.77 34.38 -37.55
N THR A 48 -12.45 33.24 -37.34
CA THR A 48 -12.11 32.27 -36.29
C THR A 48 -10.97 31.32 -36.68
N ARG A 49 -10.53 31.33 -37.95
CA ARG A 49 -9.49 30.42 -38.46
C ARG A 49 -8.17 30.50 -37.67
N PRO A 50 -7.61 31.69 -37.36
CA PRO A 50 -6.35 31.78 -36.62
C PRO A 50 -6.45 31.21 -35.19
N MET A 51 -7.61 31.35 -34.55
CA MET A 51 -7.88 30.75 -33.24
C MET A 51 -7.83 29.23 -33.31
N PHE A 52 -8.50 28.61 -34.29
CA PHE A 52 -8.47 27.15 -34.45
C PHE A 52 -7.07 26.61 -34.76
N VAL A 53 -6.25 27.36 -35.51
CA VAL A 53 -4.84 27.00 -35.72
C VAL A 53 -4.06 27.04 -34.42
N GLY A 54 -4.24 28.08 -33.59
CA GLY A 54 -3.66 28.16 -32.26
C GLY A 54 -4.09 26.98 -31.37
N VAL A 55 -5.40 26.75 -31.25
CA VAL A 55 -5.94 25.62 -30.47
C VAL A 55 -5.37 24.28 -30.96
N GLY A 56 -5.30 24.06 -32.28
CA GLY A 56 -4.70 22.85 -32.85
C GLY A 56 -3.22 22.68 -32.49
N LEU A 57 -2.44 23.77 -32.50
CA LEU A 57 -1.04 23.75 -32.07
C LEU A 57 -0.91 23.45 -30.57
N ALA A 58 -1.76 24.03 -29.72
CA ALA A 58 -1.76 23.77 -28.27
C ALA A 58 -2.08 22.29 -27.95
N VAL A 59 -3.05 21.71 -28.65
CA VAL A 59 -3.38 20.28 -28.53
C VAL A 59 -2.20 19.41 -28.96
N LEU A 60 -1.54 19.75 -30.06
CA LEU A 60 -0.38 18.99 -30.55
C LEU A 60 0.78 19.04 -29.54
N ILE A 61 1.06 20.20 -28.96
CA ILE A 61 2.07 20.34 -27.90
C ILE A 61 1.69 19.51 -26.67
N SER A 62 0.42 19.52 -26.27
CA SER A 62 -0.07 18.77 -25.10
C SER A 62 0.09 17.26 -25.29
N ILE A 63 -0.22 16.74 -26.48
CA ILE A 63 0.01 15.33 -26.85
C ILE A 63 1.50 15.02 -26.83
N ALA A 64 2.35 15.89 -27.39
CA ALA A 64 3.79 15.69 -27.39
C ALA A 64 4.37 15.61 -25.97
N VAL A 65 3.88 16.44 -25.04
CA VAL A 65 4.24 16.35 -23.61
C VAL A 65 3.82 15.02 -23.01
N GLY A 66 2.58 14.59 -23.24
CA GLY A 66 2.08 13.31 -22.72
C GLY A 66 2.89 12.10 -23.21
N VAL A 67 3.18 12.05 -24.52
CA VAL A 67 4.02 11.01 -25.12
C VAL A 67 5.46 11.07 -24.62
N GLY A 68 6.03 12.28 -24.49
CA GLY A 68 7.39 12.46 -23.98
C GLY A 68 7.56 11.97 -22.54
N LEU A 69 6.55 12.20 -21.69
CA LEU A 69 6.54 11.72 -20.32
C LEU A 69 6.36 10.19 -20.25
N ASP A 70 5.47 9.59 -21.06
CA ASP A 70 5.27 8.12 -21.10
C ASP A 70 6.53 7.36 -21.54
N LEU A 71 7.24 7.89 -22.54
CA LEU A 71 8.50 7.31 -23.02
C LEU A 71 9.60 7.31 -21.95
N PHE A 72 9.61 8.30 -21.06
CA PHE A 72 10.57 8.37 -19.95
C PHE A 72 10.28 7.31 -18.87
N SER A 73 8.99 7.12 -18.53
CA SER A 73 8.54 6.17 -17.50
C SER A 73 8.75 4.69 -17.87
N ALA A 74 8.81 4.35 -19.17
CA ALA A 74 8.90 2.95 -19.64
C ALA A 74 10.25 2.25 -19.36
N THR A 75 11.25 2.93 -18.76
CA THR A 75 12.62 2.43 -18.61
C THR A 75 12.96 1.84 -17.23
N LEU A 76 12.00 1.71 -16.31
CA LEU A 76 12.27 1.40 -14.89
C LEU A 76 11.98 -0.07 -14.46
N PRO A 77 12.80 -0.67 -13.56
CA PRO A 77 12.60 -2.01 -12.99
C PRO A 77 11.35 -2.20 -12.10
N GLN A 78 10.87 -3.45 -12.00
CA GLN A 78 9.59 -3.83 -11.34
C GLN A 78 9.48 -3.49 -9.83
N ALA A 79 10.55 -3.60 -9.04
CA ALA A 79 10.51 -3.19 -7.62
C ALA A 79 10.45 -1.66 -7.45
N GLN A 80 11.03 -0.91 -8.40
CA GLN A 80 10.87 0.55 -8.45
C GLN A 80 9.46 0.93 -8.92
N GLN A 81 8.75 0.03 -9.60
CA GLN A 81 7.40 0.27 -10.11
C GLN A 81 6.36 0.39 -8.97
N GLU A 82 6.38 -0.51 -7.99
CA GLU A 82 5.48 -0.44 -6.82
C GLU A 82 5.76 0.81 -5.96
N MET A 83 7.04 1.18 -5.83
CA MET A 83 7.47 2.40 -5.14
C MET A 83 7.02 3.66 -5.88
N MET A 84 7.22 3.69 -7.20
CA MET A 84 6.82 4.79 -8.07
C MET A 84 5.30 4.96 -8.05
N GLU A 85 4.55 3.85 -8.09
CA GLU A 85 3.09 3.86 -8.05
C GLU A 85 2.57 4.48 -6.74
N THR A 86 3.20 4.16 -5.61
CA THR A 86 2.89 4.80 -4.32
C THR A 86 3.08 6.32 -4.39
N VAL A 87 4.22 6.77 -4.93
CA VAL A 87 4.56 8.19 -5.05
C VAL A 87 3.62 8.91 -6.02
N ILE A 88 3.32 8.31 -7.17
CA ILE A 88 2.41 8.86 -8.18
C ILE A 88 1.00 8.98 -7.63
N ASN A 89 0.50 7.95 -6.95
CA ASN A 89 -0.82 8.01 -6.31
C ASN A 89 -0.87 9.11 -5.24
N ALA A 90 0.18 9.26 -4.43
CA ALA A 90 0.25 10.35 -3.45
C ALA A 90 0.25 11.74 -4.11
N ILE A 91 1.03 11.93 -5.17
CA ILE A 91 1.06 13.18 -5.94
C ILE A 91 -0.30 13.44 -6.59
N ALA A 92 -0.89 12.44 -7.24
CA ALA A 92 -2.20 12.54 -7.89
C ALA A 92 -3.29 12.96 -6.89
N VAL A 93 -3.31 12.39 -5.68
CA VAL A 93 -4.24 12.79 -4.61
C VAL A 93 -4.06 14.27 -4.27
N VAL A 94 -2.83 14.75 -4.09
CA VAL A 94 -2.57 16.17 -3.76
C VAL A 94 -3.06 17.10 -4.88
N PHE A 95 -2.73 16.78 -6.13
CA PHE A 95 -3.12 17.58 -7.28
C PHE A 95 -4.64 17.60 -7.47
N VAL A 96 -5.30 16.42 -7.50
CA VAL A 96 -6.75 16.30 -7.66
C VAL A 96 -7.48 17.03 -6.53
N THR A 97 -7.02 16.89 -5.28
CA THR A 97 -7.62 17.59 -4.13
C THR A 97 -7.51 19.10 -4.25
N SER A 98 -6.31 19.60 -4.61
CA SER A 98 -6.07 21.03 -4.82
C SER A 98 -7.02 21.60 -5.87
N MET A 99 -7.16 20.87 -6.98
CA MET A 99 -7.96 21.26 -8.13
C MET A 99 -9.48 21.24 -7.84
N ILE A 100 -9.96 20.22 -7.14
CA ILE A 100 -11.35 20.13 -6.65
C ILE A 100 -11.70 21.35 -5.77
N ILE A 101 -10.81 21.69 -4.82
CA ILE A 101 -11.04 22.82 -3.90
C ILE A 101 -10.97 24.16 -4.64
N TRP A 102 -10.02 24.32 -5.56
CA TRP A 102 -9.86 25.54 -6.35
C TRP A 102 -11.09 25.81 -7.23
N MET A 103 -11.55 24.80 -7.98
CA MET A 103 -12.68 24.97 -8.88
C MET A 103 -14.00 25.19 -8.13
N ASN A 104 -14.24 24.51 -7.00
CA ASN A 104 -15.47 24.75 -6.22
C ASN A 104 -15.61 26.20 -5.75
N ARG A 105 -14.49 26.86 -5.45
CA ARG A 105 -14.47 28.28 -5.06
C ARG A 105 -14.67 29.21 -6.25
N ASN A 106 -14.17 28.84 -7.42
CA ASN A 106 -14.11 29.73 -8.58
C ASN A 106 -15.22 29.47 -9.63
N ALA A 107 -15.92 28.33 -9.60
CA ALA A 107 -16.92 27.91 -10.59
C ALA A 107 -18.08 28.91 -10.81
N MET A 108 -18.46 29.68 -9.80
CA MET A 108 -19.50 30.71 -9.93
C MET A 108 -18.98 32.04 -10.47
N ARG A 109 -17.67 32.31 -10.32
CA ARG A 109 -17.01 33.53 -10.81
C ARG A 109 -16.44 33.38 -12.21
N LEU A 110 -16.03 32.16 -12.59
CA LEU A 110 -15.40 31.83 -13.87
C LEU A 110 -16.13 32.43 -15.08
N LYS A 111 -17.47 32.33 -15.14
CA LYS A 111 -18.23 32.91 -16.26
C LYS A 111 -18.11 34.45 -16.33
N GLY A 112 -18.25 35.13 -15.19
CA GLY A 112 -18.18 36.59 -15.13
C GLY A 112 -16.76 37.14 -15.27
N GLU A 113 -15.77 36.42 -14.75
CA GLU A 113 -14.35 36.77 -14.88
C GLU A 113 -13.88 36.59 -16.33
N LEU A 114 -14.24 35.48 -17.00
CA LEU A 114 -13.93 35.28 -18.43
C LEU A 114 -14.64 36.29 -19.33
N GLU A 115 -15.91 36.61 -19.07
CA GLU A 115 -16.63 37.65 -19.83
C GLU A 115 -15.94 39.01 -19.64
N ARG A 116 -15.47 39.33 -18.43
CA ARG A 116 -14.77 40.58 -18.11
C ARG A 116 -13.35 40.64 -18.71
N GLU A 117 -12.60 39.55 -18.67
CA GLU A 117 -11.26 39.44 -19.26
C GLU A 117 -11.31 39.45 -20.78
N ALA A 118 -12.28 38.78 -21.40
CA ALA A 118 -12.52 38.87 -22.84
C ALA A 118 -12.85 40.31 -23.27
N GLN A 119 -13.67 41.02 -22.48
CA GLN A 119 -13.99 42.43 -22.71
C GLN A 119 -12.76 43.34 -22.51
N GLN A 120 -11.88 43.04 -21.56
CA GLN A 120 -10.64 43.81 -21.33
C GLN A 120 -9.55 43.53 -22.38
N ALA A 121 -9.44 42.29 -22.87
CA ALA A 121 -8.52 41.93 -23.94
C ALA A 121 -8.89 42.64 -25.25
N LEU A 122 -10.18 42.82 -25.51
CA LEU A 122 -10.69 43.63 -26.62
C LEU A 122 -10.27 45.10 -26.51
N ASN A 123 -10.33 45.69 -25.31
CA ASN A 123 -9.95 47.07 -25.10
C ASN A 123 -8.43 47.32 -25.21
N ARG A 124 -7.59 46.28 -25.18
CA ARG A 124 -6.12 46.41 -25.13
C ARG A 124 -5.34 45.73 -26.26
N GLY A 125 -5.88 44.73 -27.00
CA GLY A 125 -5.04 43.84 -27.82
C GLY A 125 -5.61 43.22 -29.11
N GLY A 126 -6.82 43.56 -29.56
CA GLY A 126 -7.35 43.11 -30.86
C GLY A 126 -7.58 41.58 -30.99
N ALA A 127 -7.86 41.11 -32.22
CA ALA A 127 -8.17 39.69 -32.49
C ALA A 127 -7.02 38.72 -32.15
N LEU A 128 -5.77 39.19 -32.18
CA LEU A 128 -4.58 38.39 -31.88
C LEU A 128 -4.49 38.05 -30.39
N ALA A 129 -4.83 38.99 -29.49
CA ALA A 129 -4.85 38.72 -28.05
C ALA A 129 -5.85 37.62 -27.67
N LEU A 130 -7.01 37.58 -28.35
CA LEU A 130 -8.01 36.53 -28.18
C LEU A 130 -7.50 35.15 -28.65
N VAL A 131 -6.77 35.11 -29.77
CA VAL A 131 -6.14 33.89 -30.29
C VAL A 131 -5.08 33.36 -29.31
N VAL A 132 -4.21 34.24 -28.80
CA VAL A 132 -3.17 33.87 -27.82
C VAL A 132 -3.79 33.41 -26.51
N MET A 133 -4.86 34.08 -26.04
CA MET A 133 -5.56 33.66 -24.83
C MET A 133 -6.17 32.27 -24.99
N ALA A 134 -6.85 31.99 -26.10
CA ALA A 134 -7.38 30.65 -26.38
C ALA A 134 -6.26 29.60 -26.49
N PHE A 135 -5.14 29.93 -27.14
CA PHE A 135 -3.96 29.06 -27.22
C PHE A 135 -3.40 28.73 -25.84
N LEU A 136 -3.11 29.74 -25.01
CA LEU A 136 -2.51 29.56 -23.68
C LEU A 136 -3.45 28.82 -22.72
N ALA A 137 -4.75 29.10 -22.80
CA ALA A 137 -5.75 28.36 -22.03
C ALA A 137 -5.76 26.88 -22.40
N VAL A 138 -5.88 26.54 -23.68
CA VAL A 138 -5.87 25.14 -24.13
C VAL A 138 -4.53 24.46 -23.83
N LEU A 139 -3.42 25.18 -23.93
CA LEU A 139 -2.10 24.64 -23.61
C LEU A 139 -1.97 24.31 -22.11
N LYS A 140 -2.47 25.17 -21.23
CA LYS A 140 -2.46 24.95 -19.77
C LYS A 140 -3.32 23.74 -19.42
N GLU A 141 -4.59 23.74 -19.83
CA GLU A 141 -5.53 22.65 -19.53
C GLU A 141 -5.09 21.33 -20.20
N GLY A 142 -4.50 21.40 -21.40
CA GLY A 142 -3.94 20.26 -22.11
C GLY A 142 -2.69 19.68 -21.43
N PHE A 143 -1.81 20.52 -20.88
CA PHE A 143 -0.68 20.06 -20.06
C PHE A 143 -1.14 19.33 -18.80
N GLU A 144 -2.07 19.94 -18.06
CA GLU A 144 -2.67 19.32 -16.87
C GLU A 144 -3.31 17.96 -17.22
N THR A 145 -4.12 17.92 -18.29
CA THR A 145 -4.75 16.68 -18.79
C THR A 145 -3.73 15.61 -19.11
N SER A 146 -2.65 15.93 -19.84
CA SER A 146 -1.61 14.97 -20.21
C SER A 146 -0.91 14.36 -18.99
N VAL A 147 -0.58 15.17 -17.98
CA VAL A 147 0.04 14.70 -16.73
C VAL A 147 -0.92 13.80 -15.94
N PHE A 148 -2.19 14.18 -15.83
CA PHE A 148 -3.18 13.38 -15.11
C PHE A 148 -3.50 12.06 -15.81
N LEU A 149 -3.63 12.06 -17.13
CA LEU A 149 -3.85 10.84 -17.90
C LEU A 149 -2.67 9.88 -17.80
N LEU A 150 -1.44 10.40 -17.77
CA LEU A 150 -0.25 9.58 -17.55
C LEU A 150 -0.24 8.96 -16.14
N ALA A 151 -0.47 9.75 -15.10
CA ALA A 151 -0.53 9.24 -13.72
C ALA A 151 -1.60 8.14 -13.58
N ALA A 152 -2.77 8.33 -14.18
CA ALA A 152 -3.82 7.32 -14.20
C ALA A 152 -3.45 6.08 -15.04
N ALA A 153 -2.73 6.26 -16.14
CA ALA A 153 -2.25 5.17 -17.00
C ALA A 153 -1.19 4.31 -16.28
N GLU A 154 -0.29 4.91 -15.51
CA GLU A 154 0.75 4.18 -14.77
C GLU A 154 0.17 3.29 -13.67
N THR A 155 -0.90 3.75 -13.01
CA THR A 155 -1.65 3.00 -11.98
C THR A 155 -2.41 1.79 -12.57
N SER A 156 -2.49 1.67 -13.89
CA SER A 156 -3.26 0.63 -14.58
C SER A 156 -2.38 -0.57 -14.90
N HIS A 157 -2.13 -1.47 -13.93
CA HIS A 157 -1.31 -2.69 -14.05
C HIS A 157 -1.56 -3.53 -15.34
N GLY A 158 -0.94 -3.10 -16.45
CA GLY A 158 -0.93 -3.77 -17.75
C GLY A 158 -1.89 -3.30 -18.85
N ASN A 159 -2.76 -2.28 -18.65
CA ASN A 159 -3.78 -1.89 -19.66
C ASN A 159 -3.95 -0.36 -19.83
N ARG A 160 -2.84 0.35 -20.06
CA ARG A 160 -2.75 1.82 -20.23
C ARG A 160 -3.71 2.42 -21.27
N TRP A 161 -4.10 1.64 -22.29
CA TRP A 161 -5.00 2.08 -23.35
C TRP A 161 -6.37 2.56 -22.84
N PHE A 162 -6.87 2.00 -21.74
CA PHE A 162 -8.17 2.39 -21.18
C PHE A 162 -8.15 3.75 -20.50
N ALA A 163 -7.02 4.15 -19.91
CA ALA A 163 -6.81 5.50 -19.39
C ALA A 163 -6.93 6.54 -20.51
N VAL A 164 -6.22 6.29 -21.62
CA VAL A 164 -6.24 7.15 -22.81
C VAL A 164 -7.63 7.19 -23.43
N LEU A 165 -8.29 6.04 -23.58
CA LEU A 165 -9.64 5.94 -24.14
C LEU A 165 -10.66 6.71 -23.28
N GLY A 166 -10.62 6.55 -21.96
CA GLY A 166 -11.51 7.27 -21.05
C GLY A 166 -11.34 8.78 -21.17
N GLY A 167 -10.09 9.25 -21.11
CA GLY A 167 -9.75 10.66 -21.33
C GLY A 167 -10.24 11.20 -22.66
N ALA A 168 -9.98 10.48 -23.75
CA ALA A 168 -10.39 10.87 -25.09
C ALA A 168 -11.92 10.95 -25.24
N VAL A 169 -12.66 9.99 -24.67
CA VAL A 169 -14.14 10.02 -24.66
C VAL A 169 -14.64 11.20 -23.82
N GLY A 170 -14.02 11.48 -22.68
CA GLY A 170 -14.33 12.65 -21.84
C GLY A 170 -14.17 13.97 -22.59
N ILE A 171 -13.03 14.15 -23.26
CA ILE A 171 -12.76 15.31 -24.12
C ILE A 171 -13.76 15.40 -25.27
N GLY A 172 -14.09 14.27 -25.90
CA GLY A 172 -15.10 14.22 -26.96
C GLY A 172 -16.48 14.71 -26.49
N VAL A 173 -16.93 14.27 -25.32
CA VAL A 173 -18.18 14.74 -24.70
C VAL A 173 -18.07 16.24 -24.36
N ALA A 174 -16.93 16.70 -23.84
CA ALA A 174 -16.72 18.12 -23.57
C ALA A 174 -16.81 19.00 -24.82
N ILE A 175 -16.25 18.55 -25.95
CA ILE A 175 -16.35 19.25 -27.24
C ILE A 175 -17.81 19.35 -27.69
N VAL A 176 -18.58 18.26 -27.59
CA VAL A 176 -20.02 18.26 -27.92
C VAL A 176 -20.78 19.26 -27.05
N LEU A 177 -20.51 19.30 -25.74
CA LEU A 177 -21.11 20.26 -24.82
C LEU A 177 -20.69 21.70 -25.15
N GLY A 178 -19.42 21.95 -25.45
CA GLY A 178 -18.89 23.25 -25.85
C GLY A 178 -19.52 23.78 -27.15
N ILE A 179 -19.72 22.90 -28.14
CA ILE A 179 -20.45 23.23 -29.37
C ILE A 179 -21.91 23.59 -29.04
N GLY A 180 -22.57 22.82 -28.18
CA GLY A 180 -23.95 23.12 -27.75
C GLY A 180 -24.07 24.45 -26.99
N LEU A 181 -23.04 24.84 -26.23
CA LEU A 181 -22.94 26.16 -25.59
C LEU A 181 -22.70 27.27 -26.62
N TYR A 182 -21.81 27.06 -27.60
CA TYR A 182 -21.51 28.03 -28.66
C TYR A 182 -22.73 28.39 -29.51
N PHE A 183 -23.59 27.41 -29.83
CA PHE A 183 -24.83 27.65 -30.58
C PHE A 183 -26.01 28.10 -29.69
N GLY A 184 -25.81 28.28 -28.38
CA GLY A 184 -26.84 28.74 -27.44
C GLY A 184 -27.94 27.72 -27.12
N GLY A 185 -27.77 26.46 -27.52
CA GLY A 185 -28.76 25.38 -27.34
C GLY A 185 -28.80 24.78 -25.93
N LEU A 186 -27.77 24.99 -25.11
CA LEU A 186 -27.66 24.41 -23.76
C LEU A 186 -27.59 25.50 -22.67
N LYS A 187 -28.63 25.59 -21.83
CA LYS A 187 -28.58 26.35 -20.57
C LYS A 187 -28.08 25.46 -19.43
N LEU A 188 -26.80 25.11 -19.47
CA LEU A 188 -26.19 24.21 -18.48
C LEU A 188 -25.80 24.99 -17.21
N ASN A 189 -26.31 24.56 -16.05
CA ASN A 189 -25.89 25.14 -14.77
C ASN A 189 -24.52 24.57 -14.38
N LEU A 190 -23.46 25.24 -14.83
CA LEU A 190 -22.07 24.85 -14.58
C LEU A 190 -21.77 24.59 -13.10
N GLY A 191 -22.33 25.39 -12.20
CA GLY A 191 -22.16 25.20 -10.76
C GLY A 191 -22.74 23.89 -10.24
N ARG A 192 -23.88 23.41 -10.78
CA ARG A 192 -24.42 22.08 -10.45
C ARG A 192 -23.63 20.96 -11.09
N PHE A 193 -23.24 21.12 -12.35
CA PHE A 193 -22.45 20.14 -13.08
C PHE A 193 -21.13 19.86 -12.35
N PHE A 194 -20.33 20.90 -12.07
CA PHE A 194 -19.06 20.78 -11.37
C PHE A 194 -19.20 20.28 -9.93
N ARG A 195 -20.32 20.56 -9.26
CA ARG A 195 -20.59 20.01 -7.92
C ARG A 195 -20.86 18.52 -7.98
N ILE A 196 -21.64 18.04 -8.96
CA ILE A 196 -21.92 16.61 -9.10
C ILE A 196 -20.64 15.87 -9.48
N THR A 197 -19.95 16.31 -10.53
CA THR A 197 -18.71 15.66 -10.99
C THR A 197 -17.60 15.75 -9.94
N GLY A 198 -17.52 16.85 -9.19
CA GLY A 198 -16.57 17.00 -8.08
C GLY A 198 -16.79 16.01 -6.93
N VAL A 199 -18.04 15.65 -6.59
CA VAL A 199 -18.29 14.58 -5.60
C VAL A 199 -17.73 13.24 -6.08
N PHE A 200 -17.94 12.89 -7.34
CA PHE A 200 -17.37 11.67 -7.92
C PHE A 200 -15.84 11.70 -7.92
N LEU A 201 -15.23 12.85 -8.23
CA LEU A 201 -13.77 13.01 -8.19
C LEU A 201 -13.20 12.87 -6.77
N VAL A 202 -13.89 13.36 -5.73
CA VAL A 202 -13.47 13.13 -4.33
C VAL A 202 -13.46 11.64 -4.00
N LEU A 203 -14.47 10.90 -4.44
CA LEU A 203 -14.57 9.45 -4.20
C LEU A 203 -13.49 8.67 -4.96
N ILE A 204 -13.18 9.08 -6.20
CA ILE A 204 -12.09 8.49 -6.99
C ILE A 204 -10.74 8.79 -6.34
N ALA A 205 -10.52 10.02 -5.90
CA ALA A 205 -9.29 10.38 -5.19
C ALA A 205 -9.15 9.63 -3.85
N ALA A 206 -10.25 9.33 -3.16
CA ALA A 206 -10.25 8.44 -2.01
C ALA A 206 -9.84 7.00 -2.40
N GLY A 207 -10.27 6.52 -3.56
CA GLY A 207 -9.78 5.28 -4.16
C GLY A 207 -8.27 5.30 -4.46
N LEU A 208 -7.72 6.42 -4.94
CA LEU A 208 -6.26 6.58 -5.12
C LEU A 208 -5.49 6.54 -3.80
N VAL A 209 -6.05 7.08 -2.71
CA VAL A 209 -5.46 6.95 -1.36
C VAL A 209 -5.41 5.49 -0.93
N LEU A 210 -6.47 4.73 -1.21
CA LEU A 210 -6.51 3.31 -0.93
C LEU A 210 -5.42 2.56 -1.73
N GLY A 211 -5.32 2.83 -3.03
CA GLY A 211 -4.27 2.28 -3.90
C GLY A 211 -2.87 2.60 -3.40
N ALA A 212 -2.61 3.85 -3.01
CA ALA A 212 -1.33 4.28 -2.43
C ALA A 212 -0.98 3.51 -1.15
N LEU A 213 -1.95 3.25 -0.27
CA LEU A 213 -1.71 2.50 0.96
C LEU A 213 -1.44 1.02 0.71
N ARG A 214 -2.07 0.46 -0.32
CA ARG A 214 -1.85 -0.92 -0.76
C ARG A 214 -0.45 -1.10 -1.36
N THR A 215 -0.08 -0.26 -2.32
CA THR A 215 1.25 -0.33 -2.95
C THR A 215 2.36 0.08 -1.98
N ALA A 216 2.10 0.97 -1.02
CA ALA A 216 3.02 1.26 0.07
C ALA A 216 3.25 0.04 0.98
N HIS A 217 2.25 -0.82 1.15
CA HIS A 217 2.43 -2.07 1.88
C HIS A 217 3.23 -3.10 1.07
N GLU A 218 2.92 -3.25 -0.22
CA GLU A 218 3.64 -4.15 -1.13
C GLU A 218 5.12 -3.75 -1.25
N ALA A 219 5.41 -2.46 -1.33
CA ALA A 219 6.76 -1.89 -1.29
C ALA A 219 7.46 -1.97 0.09
N GLY A 220 6.78 -2.50 1.13
CA GLY A 220 7.31 -2.64 2.48
C GLY A 220 7.40 -1.34 3.30
N TRP A 221 6.88 -0.21 2.79
CA TRP A 221 6.86 1.08 3.49
C TRP A 221 5.84 1.12 4.62
N VAL A 222 4.70 0.44 4.45
CA VAL A 222 3.59 0.44 5.42
C VAL A 222 3.21 -1.00 5.78
N THR A 223 3.76 -1.52 6.88
CA THR A 223 3.48 -2.90 7.35
C THR A 223 2.35 -2.98 8.39
N ILE A 224 1.72 -1.84 8.69
CA ILE A 224 0.81 -1.65 9.81
C ILE A 224 -0.65 -1.75 9.33
N GLY A 225 -1.57 -2.27 10.16
CA GLY A 225 -3.01 -2.26 9.87
C GLY A 225 -3.49 -3.16 8.73
N GLN A 226 -2.78 -4.28 8.51
CA GLN A 226 -3.02 -5.22 7.40
C GLN A 226 -4.10 -6.26 7.69
N ARG A 227 -4.72 -6.20 8.87
CA ARG A 227 -5.84 -7.06 9.23
C ARG A 227 -7.03 -6.75 8.32
N GLN A 228 -7.61 -7.78 7.71
CA GLN A 228 -8.84 -7.66 6.96
C GLN A 228 -9.95 -7.22 7.93
N MET A 229 -10.52 -6.03 7.71
CA MET A 229 -11.45 -5.42 8.65
C MET A 229 -12.89 -5.90 8.41
N LEU A 230 -13.26 -6.09 7.14
CA LEU A 230 -14.59 -6.46 6.71
C LEU A 230 -14.46 -7.42 5.52
N ASP A 231 -15.08 -8.59 5.63
CA ASP A 231 -15.24 -9.48 4.49
C ASP A 231 -16.55 -9.13 3.78
N PHE A 232 -16.46 -8.29 2.76
CA PHE A 232 -17.61 -7.91 1.96
C PHE A 232 -17.99 -8.97 0.92
N SER A 233 -17.34 -10.13 0.87
CA SER A 233 -17.63 -11.17 -0.14
C SER A 233 -19.09 -11.60 -0.18
N ALA A 234 -19.80 -11.50 0.95
CA ALA A 234 -21.23 -11.81 1.06
C ALA A 234 -22.16 -10.74 0.45
N TRP A 235 -21.76 -9.46 0.43
CA TRP A 235 -22.59 -8.33 -0.06
C TRP A 235 -22.09 -7.77 -1.41
N ILE A 236 -20.80 -7.93 -1.67
CA ILE A 236 -20.10 -7.57 -2.90
C ILE A 236 -19.42 -8.87 -3.38
N PRO A 237 -20.19 -9.82 -3.95
CA PRO A 237 -19.58 -10.98 -4.60
C PRO A 237 -18.62 -10.44 -5.67
N SER A 238 -17.38 -10.94 -5.70
CA SER A 238 -16.37 -10.60 -6.72
C SER A 238 -16.82 -10.88 -8.17
N GLN A 239 -17.98 -11.53 -8.32
CA GLN A 239 -18.65 -11.93 -9.55
C GLN A 239 -19.89 -11.06 -9.89
N SER A 240 -20.27 -10.10 -9.03
CA SER A 240 -21.44 -9.22 -9.22
C SER A 240 -21.05 -7.91 -9.91
N VAL A 241 -21.85 -7.47 -10.89
CA VAL A 241 -21.69 -6.17 -11.57
C VAL A 241 -21.77 -5.01 -10.58
N LEU A 242 -22.64 -5.11 -9.56
CA LEU A 242 -22.77 -4.09 -8.52
C LEU A 242 -21.53 -4.08 -7.60
N GLY A 243 -20.98 -5.24 -7.29
CA GLY A 243 -19.74 -5.34 -6.53
C GLY A 243 -18.53 -4.79 -7.29
N ALA A 244 -18.47 -5.04 -8.59
CA ALA A 244 -17.48 -4.47 -9.51
C ALA A 244 -17.67 -2.96 -9.73
N LEU A 245 -18.91 -2.46 -9.72
CA LEU A 245 -19.19 -1.02 -9.78
C LEU A 245 -18.84 -0.33 -8.48
N LEU A 246 -19.09 -0.93 -7.32
CA LEU A 246 -18.74 -0.35 -6.03
C LEU A 246 -17.22 -0.38 -5.79
N ALA A 247 -16.58 -1.53 -6.04
CA ALA A 247 -15.14 -1.63 -5.99
C ALA A 247 -14.47 -0.74 -7.04
N GLY A 248 -15.12 -0.60 -8.20
CA GLY A 248 -14.63 0.19 -9.30
C GLY A 248 -14.76 1.70 -9.10
N VAL A 249 -15.96 2.20 -8.85
CA VAL A 249 -16.22 3.65 -8.75
C VAL A 249 -15.65 4.26 -7.48
N PHE A 250 -15.63 3.50 -6.38
CA PHE A 250 -15.19 4.01 -5.07
C PHE A 250 -13.79 3.53 -4.67
N GLY A 251 -13.16 2.67 -5.48
CA GLY A 251 -11.84 2.09 -5.21
C GLY A 251 -11.81 1.16 -4.00
N ILE A 252 -12.96 0.65 -3.54
CA ILE A 252 -13.06 -0.19 -2.34
C ILE A 252 -12.85 -1.66 -2.75
N PRO A 253 -11.69 -2.28 -2.47
CA PRO A 253 -11.43 -3.66 -2.83
C PRO A 253 -12.40 -4.60 -2.08
N THR A 254 -12.56 -5.83 -2.57
CA THR A 254 -13.42 -6.85 -1.95
C THR A 254 -12.91 -7.31 -0.58
N ASP A 255 -11.61 -7.12 -0.33
CA ASP A 255 -10.87 -7.48 0.88
C ASP A 255 -10.17 -6.24 1.50
N PRO A 256 -10.91 -5.19 1.87
CA PRO A 256 -10.29 -3.96 2.30
C PRO A 256 -9.58 -4.14 3.65
N ARG A 257 -8.30 -3.76 3.67
CA ARG A 257 -7.48 -3.81 4.87
C ARG A 257 -7.87 -2.66 5.80
N LEU A 258 -7.68 -2.82 7.11
CA LEU A 258 -8.04 -1.78 8.09
C LEU A 258 -7.42 -0.41 7.75
N ILE A 259 -6.14 -0.38 7.37
CA ILE A 259 -5.45 0.87 7.01
C ILE A 259 -6.02 1.53 5.74
N GLU A 260 -6.41 0.72 4.76
CA GLU A 260 -7.02 1.15 3.51
C GLU A 260 -8.37 1.85 3.75
N VAL A 261 -9.25 1.25 4.56
CA VAL A 261 -10.56 1.83 4.92
C VAL A 261 -10.40 3.11 5.74
N LEU A 262 -9.49 3.09 6.71
CA LEU A 262 -9.22 4.27 7.54
C LEU A 262 -8.67 5.42 6.69
N GLY A 263 -7.72 5.16 5.79
CA GLY A 263 -7.18 6.15 4.87
C GLY A 263 -8.25 6.73 3.94
N TRP A 264 -9.09 5.87 3.37
CA TRP A 264 -10.22 6.28 2.53
C TRP A 264 -11.17 7.21 3.28
N LEU A 265 -11.60 6.84 4.50
CA LEU A 265 -12.52 7.65 5.33
C LEU A 265 -11.87 8.97 5.77
N LEU A 266 -10.61 8.92 6.19
CA LEU A 266 -9.84 10.07 6.65
C LEU A 266 -9.63 11.10 5.54
N TYR A 267 -9.56 10.68 4.29
CA TYR A 267 -9.50 11.56 3.14
C TYR A 267 -10.90 12.00 2.67
N ALA A 268 -11.79 11.05 2.39
CA ALA A 268 -13.09 11.31 1.77
C ALA A 268 -13.98 12.18 2.65
N ALA A 269 -14.10 11.89 3.95
CA ALA A 269 -15.04 12.59 4.81
C ALA A 269 -14.68 14.08 4.98
N PRO A 270 -13.42 14.47 5.32
CA PRO A 270 -13.07 15.88 5.43
C PRO A 270 -13.16 16.64 4.10
N VAL A 271 -12.70 16.04 3.00
CA VAL A 271 -12.70 16.69 1.68
C VAL A 271 -14.13 16.86 1.16
N LEU A 272 -14.99 15.85 1.31
CA LEU A 272 -16.38 15.92 0.90
C LEU A 272 -17.17 16.94 1.74
N VAL A 273 -16.93 16.98 3.05
CA VAL A 273 -17.53 17.99 3.94
C VAL A 273 -17.08 19.39 3.52
N ALA A 274 -15.78 19.60 3.27
CA ALA A 274 -15.26 20.89 2.81
C ALA A 274 -15.81 21.30 1.44
N PHE A 275 -15.99 20.33 0.53
CA PHE A 275 -16.48 20.56 -0.83
C PHE A 275 -17.99 20.83 -0.88
N LEU A 276 -18.80 20.08 -0.13
CA LEU A 276 -20.25 20.23 -0.12
C LEU A 276 -20.75 21.29 0.86
N TRP A 277 -19.87 21.91 1.65
CA TRP A 277 -20.27 22.90 2.65
C TRP A 277 -21.06 24.06 2.01
N PRO A 278 -22.33 24.26 2.36
CA PRO A 278 -23.15 25.29 1.71
C PRO A 278 -22.63 26.68 2.04
N ALA A 279 -22.41 27.52 1.02
CA ALA A 279 -22.01 28.92 1.20
C ALA A 279 -23.03 29.75 2.04
N ARG A 280 -24.31 29.34 2.03
CA ARG A 280 -25.38 29.92 2.88
C ARG A 280 -25.27 29.54 4.36
N LEU A 281 -24.59 28.43 4.66
CA LEU A 281 -24.24 27.99 6.01
C LEU A 281 -22.78 28.36 6.33
N ALA A 282 -22.22 29.36 5.61
CA ALA A 282 -20.92 29.91 5.95
C ALA A 282 -21.00 30.47 7.36
N VAL A 283 -20.46 29.69 8.28
CA VAL A 283 -20.44 29.99 9.70
C VAL A 283 -19.72 31.32 9.87
N THR A 284 -20.29 32.24 10.66
CA THR A 284 -19.63 33.52 10.98
C THR A 284 -18.21 33.23 11.47
N PRO A 285 -17.22 34.09 11.15
CA PRO A 285 -15.81 33.80 11.43
C PRO A 285 -15.55 33.50 12.92
N ARG A 286 -16.34 34.11 13.82
CA ARG A 286 -16.33 33.83 15.27
C ARG A 286 -16.78 32.39 15.61
N THR A 287 -17.88 31.94 15.02
CA THR A 287 -18.41 30.59 15.26
C THR A 287 -17.55 29.52 14.58
N ARG A 288 -16.92 29.82 13.43
CA ARG A 288 -15.93 28.95 12.77
C ARG A 288 -14.69 28.76 13.63
N CYS A 289 -14.19 29.83 14.24
CA CYS A 289 -13.06 29.77 15.17
C CYS A 289 -13.37 28.87 16.38
N ARG A 290 -14.57 29.03 16.99
CA ARG A 290 -15.01 28.20 18.12
C ARG A 290 -15.17 26.72 17.75
N LEU A 291 -15.76 26.43 16.59
CA LEU A 291 -15.91 25.06 16.11
C LEU A 291 -14.56 24.39 15.83
N LEU A 292 -13.62 25.10 15.20
CA LEU A 292 -12.28 24.58 14.93
C LEU A 292 -11.48 24.36 16.23
N ALA A 293 -11.61 25.26 17.21
CA ALA A 293 -11.00 25.08 18.53
C ALA A 293 -11.62 23.91 19.31
N ALA A 294 -12.95 23.76 19.28
CA ALA A 294 -13.65 22.64 19.91
C ALA A 294 -13.31 21.30 19.25
N ALA A 295 -13.24 21.26 17.90
CA ALA A 295 -12.82 20.08 17.16
C ALA A 295 -11.35 19.71 17.45
N SER A 296 -10.46 20.70 17.53
CA SER A 296 -9.06 20.49 17.93
C SER A 296 -8.97 19.90 19.34
N ALA A 297 -9.69 20.47 20.32
CA ALA A 297 -9.72 19.95 21.68
C ALA A 297 -10.29 18.52 21.76
N ALA A 298 -11.38 18.24 21.04
CA ALA A 298 -11.97 16.90 20.98
C ALA A 298 -11.00 15.88 20.36
N LEU A 299 -10.31 16.23 19.28
CA LEU A 299 -9.31 15.36 18.63
C LEU A 299 -8.12 15.08 19.54
N VAL A 300 -7.64 16.07 20.30
CA VAL A 300 -6.57 15.87 21.31
C VAL A 300 -7.03 14.93 22.42
N VAL A 301 -8.25 15.11 22.92
CA VAL A 301 -8.81 14.23 23.97
C VAL A 301 -8.94 12.80 23.45
N VAL A 302 -9.48 12.60 22.25
CA VAL A 302 -9.60 11.26 21.64
C VAL A 302 -8.22 10.64 21.40
N ALA A 303 -7.24 11.40 20.92
CA ALA A 303 -5.86 10.94 20.75
C ALA A 303 -5.21 10.52 22.08
N ALA A 304 -5.39 11.32 23.13
CA ALA A 304 -4.87 11.02 24.47
C ALA A 304 -5.56 9.78 25.07
N VAL A 305 -6.88 9.66 24.95
CA VAL A 305 -7.63 8.49 25.41
C VAL A 305 -7.19 7.24 24.67
N LEU A 306 -6.99 7.29 23.35
CA LEU A 306 -6.50 6.15 22.57
C LEU A 306 -5.08 5.73 23.00
N ALA A 307 -4.18 6.69 23.22
CA ALA A 307 -2.81 6.42 23.67
C ALA A 307 -2.72 5.87 25.10
N ILE A 308 -3.69 6.18 25.96
CA ILE A 308 -3.75 5.70 27.36
C ILE A 308 -4.51 4.37 27.47
N ALA A 309 -5.61 4.22 26.71
CA ALA A 309 -6.54 3.10 26.84
C ALA A 309 -6.05 1.82 26.15
N VAL A 310 -5.08 1.90 25.23
CA VAL A 310 -4.49 0.72 24.59
C VAL A 310 -3.19 0.39 25.34
N PRO A 311 -3.14 -0.67 26.18
CA PRO A 311 -1.98 -0.96 27.01
C PRO A 311 -0.73 -1.19 26.17
N ALA A 312 0.42 -0.67 26.63
CA ALA A 312 1.73 -1.07 26.14
C ALA A 312 1.94 -2.54 26.49
N GLY A 313 1.50 -3.44 25.62
CA GLY A 313 1.53 -4.86 25.89
C GLY A 313 2.98 -5.31 26.12
N SER A 314 3.20 -6.05 27.19
CA SER A 314 4.44 -6.78 27.43
C SER A 314 4.77 -7.62 26.20
N SER A 315 6.02 -7.59 25.74
CA SER A 315 6.54 -8.55 24.75
C SER A 315 6.33 -9.95 25.31
N SER A 316 5.29 -10.66 24.85
CA SER A 316 5.17 -12.08 25.12
C SER A 316 6.45 -12.75 24.62
N PRO A 317 7.08 -13.63 25.39
CA PRO A 317 8.24 -14.35 24.89
C PRO A 317 7.79 -15.10 23.65
N SER A 318 8.39 -14.76 22.49
CA SER A 318 8.27 -15.61 21.31
C SER A 318 8.70 -17.02 21.72
N VAL A 319 8.09 -18.06 21.13
CA VAL A 319 8.44 -19.46 21.41
C VAL A 319 9.89 -19.69 20.95
N ARG A 320 10.85 -19.39 21.84
CA ARG A 320 12.30 -19.50 21.59
C ARG A 320 12.81 -20.92 21.69
N ALA A 321 12.11 -21.74 22.47
CA ALA A 321 12.49 -23.10 22.75
C ALA A 321 11.34 -24.07 22.43
N ARG A 322 11.71 -25.25 21.92
CA ARG A 322 10.79 -26.35 21.61
C ARG A 322 11.10 -27.54 22.49
N THR A 323 10.08 -28.34 22.76
CA THR A 323 10.27 -29.65 23.40
C THR A 323 10.28 -30.70 22.31
N VAL A 324 11.26 -31.59 22.36
CA VAL A 324 11.40 -32.73 21.44
C VAL A 324 11.45 -34.01 22.25
N ALA A 325 11.01 -35.11 21.65
CA ALA A 325 11.10 -36.44 22.24
C ALA A 325 11.82 -37.38 21.28
N ASP A 326 12.73 -38.21 21.80
CA ASP A 326 13.35 -39.27 21.02
C ASP A 326 12.43 -40.48 20.84
N ARG A 327 12.85 -41.47 20.05
CA ARG A 327 12.05 -42.67 19.79
C ARG A 327 11.83 -43.55 21.04
N THR A 328 12.58 -43.31 22.10
CA THR A 328 12.48 -44.02 23.38
C THR A 328 11.63 -43.25 24.42
N GLY A 329 11.14 -42.06 24.07
CA GLY A 329 10.28 -41.23 24.91
C GLY A 329 11.02 -40.26 25.82
N HIS A 330 12.35 -40.14 25.72
CA HIS A 330 13.08 -39.13 26.49
C HIS A 330 12.87 -37.75 25.86
N THR A 331 12.55 -36.76 26.69
CA THR A 331 12.32 -35.40 26.21
C THR A 331 13.51 -34.48 26.46
N ALA A 332 13.69 -33.52 25.56
CA ALA A 332 14.67 -32.46 25.68
C ALA A 332 14.07 -31.12 25.26
N ARG A 333 14.56 -30.03 25.85
CA ARG A 333 14.28 -28.68 25.40
C ARG A 333 15.38 -28.22 24.45
N VAL A 334 14.98 -27.75 23.27
CA VAL A 334 15.88 -27.26 22.23
C VAL A 334 15.66 -25.78 21.98
N SER A 335 16.73 -24.99 21.88
CA SER A 335 16.66 -23.57 21.56
C SER A 335 17.86 -23.12 20.73
N LEU A 336 17.66 -22.11 19.90
CA LEU A 336 18.74 -21.51 19.12
C LEU A 336 19.45 -20.42 19.93
N LEU A 337 20.76 -20.53 20.04
CA LEU A 337 21.62 -19.50 20.60
C LEU A 337 22.25 -18.74 19.43
N THR A 338 22.03 -17.43 19.32
CA THR A 338 22.52 -16.59 18.21
C THR A 338 23.69 -15.67 18.63
N GLY A 339 24.20 -15.82 19.86
CA GLY A 339 25.30 -15.01 20.41
C GLY A 339 26.70 -15.57 20.12
N SER A 340 27.74 -14.83 20.54
CA SER A 340 29.14 -15.29 20.47
C SER A 340 29.32 -16.58 21.30
N PRO A 341 29.97 -17.65 20.78
CA PRO A 341 30.90 -17.70 19.65
C PRO A 341 30.27 -17.96 18.26
N GLY A 342 28.95 -18.03 18.15
CA GLY A 342 28.23 -18.26 16.89
C GLY A 342 26.92 -19.02 17.11
N PRO A 343 26.09 -19.15 16.05
CA PRO A 343 24.82 -19.83 16.13
C PRO A 343 24.99 -21.29 16.56
N ALA A 344 24.30 -21.70 17.62
CA ALA A 344 24.38 -23.05 18.16
C ALA A 344 23.03 -23.56 18.62
N LEU A 345 22.78 -24.85 18.43
CA LEU A 345 21.63 -25.54 18.99
C LEU A 345 21.95 -25.94 20.42
N SER A 346 21.21 -25.35 21.38
CA SER A 346 21.20 -25.80 22.76
C SER A 346 20.21 -26.95 22.91
N VAL A 347 20.66 -28.09 23.44
CA VAL A 347 19.82 -29.25 23.77
C VAL A 347 19.96 -29.54 25.26
N THR A 348 18.86 -29.40 25.99
CA THR A 348 18.80 -29.60 27.44
C THR A 348 17.85 -30.76 27.74
N PRO A 349 18.36 -31.96 28.06
CA PRO A 349 17.52 -33.10 28.45
C PRO A 349 16.67 -32.77 29.68
N GLN A 350 15.44 -33.26 29.72
CA GLN A 350 14.54 -33.04 30.85
C GLN A 350 15.14 -33.66 32.14
N GLY A 351 15.12 -32.90 33.23
CA GLY A 351 15.63 -33.35 34.54
C GLY A 351 17.16 -33.27 34.70
N THR A 352 17.87 -32.71 33.73
CA THR A 352 19.33 -32.57 33.76
C THR A 352 19.74 -31.11 33.56
N ALA A 353 20.73 -30.61 34.31
CA ALA A 353 21.25 -29.25 34.17
C ALA A 353 22.31 -29.12 33.05
N THR A 354 22.80 -30.24 32.53
CA THR A 354 23.82 -30.31 31.49
C THR A 354 23.24 -29.90 30.14
N VAL A 355 23.67 -28.74 29.65
CA VAL A 355 23.30 -28.22 28.33
C VAL A 355 24.33 -28.71 27.31
N ARG A 356 23.87 -29.38 26.25
CA ARG A 356 24.70 -29.66 25.09
C ARG A 356 24.56 -28.55 24.07
N SER A 357 25.68 -28.05 23.55
CA SER A 357 25.71 -27.00 22.54
C SER A 357 26.32 -27.55 21.26
N ILE A 358 25.55 -27.53 20.18
CA ILE A 358 25.98 -28.01 18.87
C ILE A 358 26.18 -26.80 17.96
N PRO A 359 27.39 -26.56 17.44
CA PRO A 359 27.63 -25.45 16.51
C PRO A 359 26.84 -25.67 15.22
N LEU A 360 26.18 -24.62 14.75
CA LEU A 360 25.42 -24.62 13.50
C LEU A 360 26.05 -23.67 12.47
N ALA A 361 25.99 -24.06 11.21
CA ALA A 361 26.30 -23.23 10.07
C ALA A 361 25.02 -22.84 9.31
N PRO A 362 24.94 -21.62 8.75
CA PRO A 362 23.83 -21.23 7.90
C PRO A 362 23.88 -22.02 6.58
N VAL A 363 22.73 -22.55 6.17
CA VAL A 363 22.58 -23.31 4.92
C VAL A 363 21.81 -22.51 3.86
N GLY A 364 20.81 -21.74 4.28
CA GLY A 364 20.02 -20.89 3.38
C GLY A 364 18.72 -20.40 4.01
N ASP A 365 17.87 -19.77 3.22
CA ASP A 365 16.56 -19.27 3.65
C ASP A 365 15.43 -20.12 3.04
N GLN A 366 14.34 -20.31 3.78
CA GLN A 366 13.14 -21.02 3.35
C GLN A 366 11.88 -20.27 3.79
N THR A 367 10.71 -20.69 3.29
CA THR A 367 9.41 -20.18 3.72
C THR A 367 8.56 -21.32 4.26
N VAL A 368 8.08 -21.17 5.50
CA VAL A 368 7.17 -22.13 6.17
C VAL A 368 5.84 -21.41 6.38
N ASP A 369 4.79 -21.85 5.68
CA ASP A 369 3.45 -21.23 5.73
C ASP A 369 3.47 -19.70 5.49
N GLY A 370 4.35 -19.22 4.60
CA GLY A 370 4.53 -17.81 4.28
C GLY A 370 5.43 -17.02 5.25
N LEU A 371 5.94 -17.66 6.30
CA LEU A 371 6.92 -17.08 7.22
C LEU A 371 8.34 -17.30 6.67
N PRO A 372 9.14 -16.24 6.43
CA PRO A 372 10.55 -16.40 6.07
C PRO A 372 11.35 -16.93 7.27
N VAL A 373 12.11 -18.00 7.06
CA VAL A 373 12.88 -18.71 8.07
C VAL A 373 14.28 -19.01 7.56
N GLN A 374 15.24 -19.04 8.49
CA GLN A 374 16.63 -19.41 8.22
C GLN A 374 16.83 -20.89 8.52
N LEU A 375 17.48 -21.60 7.60
CA LEU A 375 17.91 -22.97 7.72
C LEU A 375 19.35 -23.03 8.24
N TRP A 376 19.50 -23.70 9.38
CA TRP A 376 20.77 -23.93 10.06
C TRP A 376 21.06 -25.42 10.13
N GLN A 377 22.32 -25.81 10.02
CA GLN A 377 22.73 -27.20 10.09
C GLN A 377 24.05 -27.37 10.83
N GLY A 378 24.13 -28.39 11.67
CA GLY A 378 25.35 -28.81 12.35
C GLY A 378 25.51 -30.32 12.27
N SER A 379 26.73 -30.82 12.45
CA SER A 379 26.98 -32.26 12.52
C SER A 379 27.94 -32.59 13.65
N GLU A 380 27.71 -33.75 14.26
CA GLU A 380 28.53 -34.29 15.34
C GLU A 380 28.83 -35.75 15.02
N ALA A 381 30.12 -36.09 14.94
CA ALA A 381 30.55 -37.47 14.85
C ALA A 381 30.66 -38.04 16.26
N ALA A 382 29.92 -39.11 16.55
CA ALA A 382 30.14 -39.89 17.76
C ALA A 382 31.27 -40.90 17.51
N GLY A 383 32.07 -41.17 18.55
CA GLY A 383 33.13 -42.17 18.51
C GLY A 383 32.61 -43.58 18.21
N ALA A 384 33.52 -44.53 18.01
CA ALA A 384 33.20 -45.91 17.67
C ALA A 384 32.44 -46.62 18.82
N ASP A 385 31.13 -46.44 18.88
CA ASP A 385 30.26 -47.09 19.84
C ASP A 385 29.80 -48.44 19.29
N GLY A 386 30.43 -49.52 19.77
CA GLY A 386 29.94 -50.87 19.52
C GLY A 386 30.91 -51.96 19.98
N ALA A 387 30.35 -53.14 20.26
CA ALA A 387 31.12 -54.31 20.64
C ALA A 387 32.10 -54.71 19.52
N GLU A 388 33.29 -55.16 19.91
CA GLU A 388 34.33 -55.61 18.97
C GLU A 388 33.86 -56.82 18.14
N ALA A 389 32.92 -57.62 18.67
CA ALA A 389 32.29 -58.74 17.98
C ALA A 389 30.75 -58.62 17.98
N VAL A 390 30.11 -58.79 16.83
CA VAL A 390 28.64 -58.71 16.65
C VAL A 390 28.13 -59.90 15.85
N THR A 391 27.04 -60.51 16.32
CA THR A 391 26.40 -61.65 15.64
C THR A 391 25.47 -61.22 14.52
N LEU A 392 25.10 -62.15 13.64
CA LEU A 392 24.16 -61.88 12.56
C LEU A 392 22.77 -61.47 13.10
N ASP A 393 22.31 -62.08 14.19
CA ASP A 393 21.04 -61.74 14.84
C ASP A 393 21.06 -60.34 15.48
N GLN A 394 22.19 -59.95 16.06
CA GLN A 394 22.38 -58.60 16.57
C GLN A 394 22.35 -57.57 15.44
N LEU A 395 23.02 -57.83 14.32
CA LEU A 395 22.93 -56.96 13.12
C LEU A 395 21.50 -56.88 12.61
N LEU A 396 20.78 -58.00 12.56
CA LEU A 396 19.38 -58.05 12.16
C LEU A 396 18.49 -57.19 13.06
N SER A 397 18.72 -57.21 14.37
CA SER A 397 18.00 -56.36 15.32
C SER A 397 18.31 -54.87 15.12
N MET A 398 19.56 -54.52 14.82
CA MET A 398 20.00 -53.15 14.61
C MET A 398 19.45 -52.54 13.31
N THR A 399 19.28 -53.35 12.26
CA THR A 399 18.76 -52.91 10.96
C THR A 399 17.25 -53.03 10.80
N GLY A 400 16.51 -53.13 11.92
CA GLY A 400 15.05 -53.21 11.90
C GLY A 400 14.51 -54.48 11.23
N GLY A 401 15.21 -55.60 11.38
CA GLY A 401 14.77 -56.92 10.90
C GLY A 401 15.15 -57.24 9.45
N ARG A 402 16.02 -56.44 8.81
CA ARG A 402 16.45 -56.67 7.42
C ARG A 402 17.95 -56.89 7.32
N LEU A 403 18.39 -58.02 6.79
CA LEU A 403 19.82 -58.25 6.58
C LEU A 403 20.39 -57.28 5.52
N PRO A 404 21.53 -56.62 5.82
CA PRO A 404 22.27 -55.85 4.84
C PRO A 404 22.65 -56.66 3.60
N VAL A 405 22.74 -55.98 2.46
CA VAL A 405 23.05 -56.61 1.17
C VAL A 405 24.40 -57.36 1.23
N GLY A 406 24.34 -58.67 0.96
CA GLY A 406 25.50 -59.56 0.94
C GLY A 406 25.84 -60.24 2.27
N LEU A 407 24.98 -60.12 3.29
CA LEU A 407 25.00 -60.96 4.49
C LEU A 407 23.88 -62.01 4.41
N ALA A 408 24.18 -63.27 4.72
CA ALA A 408 23.20 -64.35 4.73
C ALA A 408 23.59 -65.44 5.74
N VAL A 409 22.60 -66.00 6.44
CA VAL A 409 22.77 -67.00 7.51
C VAL A 409 23.66 -68.17 7.08
N GLY A 410 23.46 -68.69 5.86
CA GLY A 410 24.22 -69.83 5.35
C GLY A 410 25.59 -69.53 4.73
N ARG A 411 25.94 -68.26 4.50
CA ARG A 411 27.20 -67.86 3.83
C ARG A 411 28.13 -67.05 4.75
N THR A 412 27.55 -66.25 5.63
CA THR A 412 28.25 -65.37 6.56
C THR A 412 27.63 -65.55 7.95
N PRO A 413 27.95 -66.64 8.66
CA PRO A 413 27.28 -66.98 9.92
C PRO A 413 27.67 -66.06 11.09
N GLY A 414 28.76 -65.28 10.97
CA GLY A 414 29.29 -64.49 12.09
C GLY A 414 30.02 -65.36 13.14
N PRO A 415 30.44 -64.79 14.28
CA PRO A 415 30.39 -63.36 14.62
C PRO A 415 31.36 -62.53 13.75
N PHE A 416 30.98 -61.28 13.49
CA PHE A 416 31.77 -60.31 12.73
C PHE A 416 32.52 -59.40 13.70
N ARG A 417 33.72 -58.96 13.30
CA ARG A 417 34.39 -57.84 13.96
C ARG A 417 33.94 -56.54 13.35
N GLY A 418 33.36 -55.65 14.16
CA GLY A 418 32.76 -54.39 13.72
C GLY A 418 33.55 -53.17 14.17
N GLN A 419 33.89 -52.29 13.23
CA GLN A 419 34.30 -50.91 13.52
C GLN A 419 33.14 -49.98 13.21
N TRP A 420 32.73 -49.19 14.20
CA TRP A 420 31.50 -48.41 14.17
C TRP A 420 31.82 -46.93 13.92
N SER A 421 30.97 -46.27 13.14
CA SER A 421 31.00 -44.82 12.94
C SER A 421 29.59 -44.30 12.89
N THR A 422 29.31 -43.25 13.67
CA THR A 422 27.99 -42.61 13.70
C THR A 422 28.15 -41.11 13.50
N THR A 423 27.40 -40.56 12.55
CA THR A 423 27.31 -39.12 12.35
C THR A 423 25.87 -38.68 12.59
N THR A 424 25.68 -37.72 13.48
CA THR A 424 24.39 -37.07 13.72
C THR A 424 24.36 -35.72 13.03
N VAL A 425 23.32 -35.47 12.25
CA VAL A 425 23.08 -34.19 11.59
C VAL A 425 21.89 -33.52 12.26
N TYR A 426 22.11 -32.29 12.71
CA TYR A 426 21.09 -31.43 13.29
C TYR A 426 20.64 -30.43 12.25
N THR A 427 19.34 -30.33 12.00
CA THR A 427 18.74 -29.35 11.09
C THR A 427 17.76 -28.51 11.89
N VAL A 428 17.86 -27.19 11.77
CA VAL A 428 17.03 -26.25 12.53
C VAL A 428 16.50 -25.17 11.58
N LEU A 429 15.18 -25.00 11.56
CA LEU A 429 14.51 -23.87 10.92
C LEU A 429 14.10 -22.88 12.00
N ALA A 430 14.56 -21.64 11.88
CA ALA A 430 14.29 -20.61 12.88
C ALA A 430 14.00 -19.25 12.25
N GLN A 431 13.23 -18.42 12.96
CA GLN A 431 13.07 -17.00 12.66
C GLN A 431 13.66 -16.19 13.82
N GLY A 432 14.81 -15.55 13.58
CA GLY A 432 15.63 -15.00 14.66
C GLY A 432 16.00 -16.09 15.66
N ASP A 433 15.70 -15.87 16.95
CA ASP A 433 15.98 -16.84 18.02
C ASP A 433 14.87 -17.88 18.22
N SER A 434 13.80 -17.84 17.41
CA SER A 434 12.62 -18.68 17.59
C SER A 434 12.67 -19.94 16.72
N VAL A 435 12.72 -21.11 17.35
CA VAL A 435 12.83 -22.41 16.67
C VAL A 435 11.46 -22.88 16.18
N ILE A 436 11.31 -22.98 14.86
CA ILE A 436 10.07 -23.39 14.18
C ILE A 436 10.08 -24.89 13.90
N ASN A 437 11.22 -25.44 13.52
CA ASN A 437 11.40 -26.88 13.37
C ASN A 437 12.83 -27.23 13.77
N ALA A 438 13.01 -28.37 14.42
CA ALA A 438 14.32 -28.92 14.70
C ALA A 438 14.28 -30.44 14.62
N GLN A 439 15.34 -31.02 14.06
CA GLN A 439 15.50 -32.46 13.96
C GLN A 439 16.96 -32.87 14.13
N ALA A 440 17.15 -34.04 14.73
CA ALA A 440 18.43 -34.74 14.81
C ALA A 440 18.29 -36.09 14.11
N THR A 441 19.04 -36.28 13.04
CA THR A 441 19.04 -37.50 12.24
C THR A 441 20.43 -38.10 12.25
N SER A 442 20.54 -39.33 12.77
CA SER A 442 21.78 -40.06 12.79
C SER A 442 21.90 -41.01 11.59
N ASN A 443 23.11 -41.23 11.13
CA ASN A 443 23.44 -42.31 10.22
C ASN A 443 24.58 -43.14 10.82
N ARG A 444 24.27 -44.38 11.20
CA ARG A 444 25.24 -45.33 11.72
C ARG A 444 25.73 -46.26 10.63
N THR A 445 27.05 -46.37 10.51
CA THR A 445 27.71 -47.31 9.60
C THR A 445 28.67 -48.21 10.38
N ALA A 446 28.83 -49.44 9.91
CA ALA A 446 29.80 -50.37 10.45
C ALA A 446 30.65 -50.98 9.34
N ILE A 447 31.96 -51.08 9.58
CA ILE A 447 32.87 -51.87 8.76
C ILE A 447 33.01 -53.24 9.43
N LEU A 448 32.51 -54.27 8.77
CA LEU A 448 32.49 -55.65 9.26
C LEU A 448 33.64 -56.45 8.63
N THR A 449 34.33 -57.25 9.44
CA THR A 449 35.38 -58.20 9.03
C THR A 449 35.17 -59.56 9.69
N GLY A 450 35.72 -60.63 9.12
CA GLY A 450 35.56 -62.00 9.66
C GLY A 450 34.15 -62.57 9.44
N GLY A 451 33.76 -63.57 10.23
CA GLY A 451 32.39 -64.12 10.20
C GLY A 451 31.94 -64.76 8.87
N GLY A 452 32.88 -65.19 8.02
CA GLY A 452 32.62 -65.73 6.68
C GLY A 452 32.72 -64.72 5.53
N LEU A 453 33.09 -63.47 5.81
CA LEU A 453 33.35 -62.46 4.78
C LEU A 453 34.73 -62.66 4.12
N THR A 454 34.79 -62.49 2.80
CA THR A 454 36.04 -62.53 2.02
C THR A 454 36.86 -61.23 2.12
N GLY A 455 36.30 -60.17 2.69
CA GLY A 455 36.94 -58.87 2.89
C GLY A 455 36.09 -57.95 3.77
N ALA A 456 36.62 -56.78 4.11
CA ALA A 456 35.90 -55.78 4.88
C ALA A 456 34.64 -55.31 4.14
N LYS A 457 33.50 -55.20 4.84
CA LYS A 457 32.22 -54.79 4.27
C LYS A 457 31.61 -53.66 5.06
N THR A 458 31.31 -52.55 4.39
CA THR A 458 30.56 -51.44 4.98
C THR A 458 29.06 -51.71 4.94
N VAL A 459 28.39 -51.52 6.08
CA VAL A 459 26.96 -51.71 6.27
C VAL A 459 26.37 -50.43 6.85
N SER A 460 25.23 -49.97 6.32
CA SER A 460 24.41 -48.95 6.97
C SER A 460 23.41 -49.61 7.91
N LEU A 461 23.35 -49.09 9.14
CA LEU A 461 22.56 -49.62 10.24
C LEU A 461 21.36 -48.73 10.55
N GLY A 462 21.17 -47.65 9.79
CA GLY A 462 20.07 -46.71 9.98
C GLY A 462 20.32 -45.68 11.09
N GLY A 463 19.22 -45.14 11.59
CA GLY A 463 19.21 -44.07 12.60
C GLY A 463 19.34 -44.59 14.02
N LEU A 464 19.52 -43.67 14.97
CA LEU A 464 19.62 -44.01 16.38
C LEU A 464 18.25 -43.97 17.08
N PRO A 465 18.06 -44.71 18.19
CA PRO A 465 16.91 -44.50 19.07
C PRO A 465 16.84 -43.08 19.64
N THR A 466 17.98 -42.40 19.74
CA THR A 466 18.13 -41.01 20.18
C THR A 466 17.83 -39.98 19.09
N ASP A 467 17.47 -40.40 17.87
CA ASP A 467 16.97 -39.48 16.85
C ASP A 467 15.65 -38.87 17.32
N TRP A 468 15.46 -37.58 17.04
CA TRP A 468 14.26 -36.84 17.42
C TRP A 468 13.92 -35.79 16.36
N SER A 469 12.65 -35.38 16.32
CA SER A 469 12.19 -34.25 15.51
C SER A 469 11.05 -33.55 16.22
N THR A 470 10.89 -32.26 15.98
CA THR A 470 9.63 -31.58 16.31
C THR A 470 8.47 -32.17 15.52
N SER A 471 7.26 -32.10 16.04
CA SER A 471 6.10 -32.61 15.31
C SER A 471 5.60 -31.58 14.28
N GLY A 472 5.25 -32.04 13.08
CA GLY A 472 4.78 -31.15 12.01
C GLY A 472 3.43 -30.44 12.31
N ALA A 473 2.68 -30.88 13.32
CA ALA A 473 1.50 -30.16 13.80
C ALA A 473 1.88 -29.00 14.73
N GLU A 474 2.83 -29.22 15.65
CA GLU A 474 3.34 -28.18 16.53
C GLU A 474 4.13 -27.13 15.75
N ASP A 475 4.87 -27.52 14.71
CA ASP A 475 5.62 -26.60 13.85
C ASP A 475 4.70 -25.57 13.18
N ARG A 476 3.58 -26.04 12.60
CA ARG A 476 2.55 -25.18 12.02
C ARG A 476 1.89 -24.29 13.05
N SER A 477 1.59 -24.81 14.25
CA SER A 477 1.04 -23.99 15.33
C SER A 477 2.02 -22.91 15.79
N THR A 478 3.31 -23.22 15.86
CA THR A 478 4.37 -22.28 16.27
C THR A 478 4.55 -21.20 15.22
N ALA A 479 4.59 -21.57 13.93
CA ALA A 479 4.64 -20.60 12.83
C ALA A 479 3.42 -19.66 12.84
N ALA A 480 2.22 -20.21 13.04
CA ALA A 480 0.99 -19.43 13.15
C ALA A 480 1.00 -18.49 14.37
N GLU A 481 1.52 -18.93 15.51
CA GLU A 481 1.68 -18.09 16.70
C GLU A 481 2.65 -16.93 16.48
N ILE A 482 3.78 -17.18 15.80
CA ILE A 482 4.75 -16.13 15.49
C ILE A 482 4.12 -15.09 14.56
N VAL A 483 3.44 -15.52 13.50
CA VAL A 483 2.69 -14.62 12.59
C VAL A 483 1.62 -13.83 13.35
N ALA A 484 0.83 -14.50 14.20
CA ALA A 484 -0.22 -13.84 14.98
C ALA A 484 0.36 -12.83 16.00
N SER A 485 1.52 -13.12 16.58
CA SER A 485 2.21 -12.21 17.50
C SER A 485 2.71 -10.95 16.78
N ALA A 486 3.31 -11.11 15.59
CA ALA A 486 3.77 -10.01 14.76
C ALA A 486 2.60 -9.11 14.33
N GLN A 487 1.47 -9.70 13.92
CA GLN A 487 0.25 -8.98 13.58
C GLN A 487 -0.31 -8.19 14.77
N LYS A 488 -0.38 -8.80 15.96
CA LYS A 488 -0.83 -8.10 17.18
C LYS A 488 0.08 -6.93 17.54
N HIS A 489 1.40 -7.07 17.35
CA HIS A 489 2.34 -5.97 17.58
C HIS A 489 2.12 -4.83 16.59
N ALA A 490 1.95 -5.12 15.30
CA ALA A 490 1.66 -4.12 14.27
C ALA A 490 0.31 -3.42 14.52
N GLU A 491 -0.75 -4.17 14.87
CA GLU A 491 -2.07 -3.61 15.19
C GLU A 491 -1.98 -2.69 16.41
N ARG A 492 -1.25 -3.08 17.46
CA ARG A 492 -1.00 -2.19 18.62
C ARG A 492 -0.27 -0.91 18.20
N GLN A 493 0.75 -0.97 17.36
CA GLN A 493 1.43 0.24 16.87
C GLN A 493 0.49 1.17 16.09
N LEU A 494 -0.45 0.62 15.32
CA LEU A 494 -1.49 1.42 14.65
C LEU A 494 -2.30 2.23 15.67
N TRP A 495 -2.85 1.55 16.67
CA TRP A 495 -3.80 2.15 17.62
C TRP A 495 -3.12 3.05 18.65
N ASN A 496 -1.91 2.71 19.11
CA ASN A 496 -1.20 3.46 20.16
C ASN A 496 -0.35 4.62 19.65
N VAL A 497 0.21 4.50 18.44
CA VAL A 497 1.22 5.44 17.95
C VAL A 497 0.67 6.21 16.77
N TRP A 498 0.28 5.51 15.70
CA TRP A 498 -0.06 6.16 14.44
C TRP A 498 -1.41 6.86 14.45
N LEU A 499 -2.46 6.23 14.95
CA LEU A 499 -3.79 6.83 15.01
C LEU A 499 -3.81 8.08 15.91
N PRO A 500 -3.24 8.07 17.12
CA PRO A 500 -3.11 9.28 17.94
C PRO A 500 -2.29 10.38 17.27
N LEU A 501 -1.22 10.03 16.55
CA LEU A 501 -0.39 11.00 15.82
C LEU A 501 -1.15 11.65 14.67
N VAL A 502 -1.90 10.87 13.88
CA VAL A 502 -2.76 11.39 12.82
C VAL A 502 -3.83 12.33 13.40
N LEU A 503 -4.50 11.91 14.48
CA LEU A 503 -5.48 12.74 15.18
C LEU A 503 -4.85 14.04 15.72
N ALA A 504 -3.62 13.98 16.23
CA ALA A 504 -2.88 15.15 16.68
C ALA A 504 -2.52 16.10 15.52
N CYS A 505 -2.13 15.57 14.35
CA CYS A 505 -1.91 16.37 13.15
C CYS A 505 -3.20 17.06 12.68
N PHE A 506 -4.34 16.37 12.68
CA PHE A 506 -5.64 16.97 12.40
C PHE A 506 -6.01 18.04 13.44
N ALA A 507 -5.76 17.78 14.72
CA ALA A 507 -5.98 18.75 15.79
C ALA A 507 -5.14 20.02 15.59
N LEU A 508 -3.89 19.86 15.16
CA LEU A 508 -2.99 20.96 14.83
C LEU A 508 -3.50 21.77 13.63
N ALA A 509 -3.92 21.10 12.55
CA ALA A 509 -4.50 21.76 11.39
C ALA A 509 -5.76 22.57 11.76
N CYS A 510 -6.64 22.00 12.61
CA CYS A 510 -7.79 22.72 13.16
C CYS A 510 -7.38 23.92 14.01
N ALA A 511 -6.34 23.78 14.87
CA ALA A 511 -5.82 24.87 15.69
C ALA A 511 -5.25 26.01 14.83
N VAL A 512 -4.45 25.69 13.81
CA VAL A 512 -3.91 26.67 12.85
C VAL A 512 -5.05 27.37 12.11
N GLY A 513 -6.07 26.62 11.66
CA GLY A 513 -7.27 27.19 11.05
C GLY A 513 -8.03 28.15 11.98
N ALA A 514 -8.13 27.81 13.27
CA ALA A 514 -8.73 28.67 14.28
C ALA A 514 -7.93 29.97 14.48
N ILE A 515 -6.60 29.89 14.53
CA ILE A 515 -5.69 31.05 14.66
C ILE A 515 -5.80 31.97 13.45
N ILE A 516 -5.82 31.42 12.23
CA ILE A 516 -5.99 32.21 10.99
C ILE A 516 -7.35 32.92 11.01
N SER A 517 -8.42 32.22 11.40
CA SER A 517 -9.75 32.81 11.53
C SER A 517 -9.79 33.93 12.57
N MET A 518 -9.09 33.76 13.70
CA MET A 518 -8.99 34.76 14.76
C MET A 518 -8.23 36.01 14.30
N ARG A 519 -7.10 35.84 13.60
CA ARG A 519 -6.36 36.95 12.99
C ARG A 519 -7.18 37.71 11.96
N GLY A 520 -8.02 37.01 11.18
CA GLY A 520 -8.95 37.62 10.23
C GLY A 520 -10.01 38.49 10.92
N ILE A 521 -10.55 38.03 12.05
CA ILE A 521 -11.50 38.82 12.86
C ILE A 521 -10.83 40.07 13.42
N ALA A 522 -9.63 39.94 13.98
CA ALA A 522 -8.89 41.05 14.56
C ALA A 522 -8.57 42.14 13.52
N ARG A 523 -8.15 41.74 12.30
CA ARG A 523 -7.92 42.68 11.18
C ARG A 523 -9.18 43.43 10.78
N ALA A 524 -10.30 42.72 10.60
CA ALA A 524 -11.57 43.35 10.23
C ALA A 524 -12.08 44.33 11.30
N GLU A 525 -11.85 44.04 12.57
CA GLU A 525 -12.22 44.92 13.69
C GLU A 525 -11.32 46.17 13.77
N GLN A 526 -10.06 46.04 13.37
CA GLN A 526 -9.11 47.15 13.29
C GLN A 526 -9.40 48.07 12.10
N GLU A 527 -9.70 47.53 10.92
CA GLU A 527 -10.15 48.29 9.74
C GLU A 527 -11.45 49.07 10.00
N ARG A 528 -12.38 48.48 10.76
CA ARG A 528 -13.62 49.16 11.16
C ARG A 528 -13.36 50.34 12.10
N LYS A 529 -12.44 50.19 13.06
CA LYS A 529 -12.03 51.27 13.96
C LYS A 529 -11.31 52.41 13.24
N THR A 530 -10.45 52.10 12.25
CA THR A 530 -9.78 53.13 11.46
C THR A 530 -10.77 53.90 10.60
N SER A 531 -11.72 53.22 9.95
CA SER A 531 -12.80 53.83 9.16
C SER A 531 -13.70 54.75 10.01
N ASP A 532 -14.11 54.32 11.21
CA ASP A 532 -14.91 55.15 12.10
C ASP A 532 -14.12 56.38 12.58
N SER A 533 -12.81 56.25 12.82
CA SER A 533 -11.95 57.37 13.21
C SER A 533 -11.73 58.40 12.10
N GLU A 534 -11.72 57.97 10.84
CA GLU A 534 -11.62 58.86 9.67
C GLU A 534 -12.93 59.61 9.41
N SER A 535 -14.09 58.97 9.69
CA SER A 535 -15.40 59.61 9.58
C SER A 535 -15.66 60.69 10.63
N HIS A 536 -14.92 60.65 11.75
CA HIS A 536 -15.01 61.60 12.87
C HIS A 536 -13.93 62.70 12.84
N ARG A 537 -13.11 62.79 11.78
CA ARG A 537 -12.29 64.00 11.58
C ARG A 537 -13.21 65.14 11.10
N PRO A 538 -13.39 66.23 11.87
CA PRO A 538 -14.13 67.39 11.40
C PRO A 538 -13.44 67.94 10.15
N GLY A 539 -14.20 68.04 9.06
CA GLY A 539 -13.68 68.43 7.75
C GLY A 539 -13.02 69.80 7.78
N ASN A 540 -11.80 69.88 7.23
CA ASN A 540 -11.28 71.14 6.72
C ASN A 540 -12.18 71.56 5.56
N VAL A 541 -13.04 72.55 5.82
CA VAL A 541 -13.79 73.29 4.81
C VAL A 541 -12.77 73.99 3.91
N PRO A 542 -12.82 73.84 2.58
CA PRO A 542 -11.99 74.64 1.69
C PRO A 542 -12.53 76.08 1.72
N VAL A 543 -11.71 77.01 2.22
CA VAL A 543 -11.96 78.44 2.03
C VAL A 543 -11.40 78.81 0.66
N SER A 544 -12.35 79.05 -0.26
CA SER A 544 -12.31 79.82 -1.52
C SER A 544 -11.01 79.87 -2.32
#